data_AF-A0A7K5WPY8-F1
#
_entry.id   AF-A0A7K5WPY8-F1
#
_cell.length_a   1.000
_cell.length_b   1.000
_cell.length_c   1.000
_cell.angle_alpha   90.00
_cell.angle_beta   90.00
_cell.angle_gamma   90.00
#
_symmetry.space_group_name_H-M   'P 1'
#
loop_
_entity.id
_entity.type
_entity.pdbx_description
1 polymer ?
#
loop_
_entity_poly.entity_id
_entity_poly.type
_entity_poly.pdbx_seq_one_letter_code
_entity_poly.pdbx_strand_id
1 'polypeptide(L)'
;MQWIIFMLLLFISSMEMLTQNRWKKQASASLLENCTGCVLCSEDNGCITCHHRLFLLIWRDGIRQYGMCVHTCPPGYFGVRGLEVNRCTKCRSPSCESCFSRDFCMKCKDKFYLYKGQCFRQCPPGTAAQPDTRECQETCEPGPWSEWSACTHE
;
A
#
# COMPACT_ATOMS: atom_id res chain seq x y z
N MET A 1 -28.75 -55.03 -23.06
CA MET A 1 -27.38 -54.52 -23.36
C MET A 1 -27.25 -53.00 -23.16
N GLN A 2 -28.21 -52.16 -23.54
CA GLN A 2 -28.13 -50.68 -23.38
C GLN A 2 -28.04 -50.17 -21.94
N TRP A 3 -28.78 -50.76 -21.00
CA TRP A 3 -28.86 -50.30 -19.59
C TRP A 3 -27.56 -50.51 -18.80
N ILE A 4 -26.80 -51.55 -19.17
CA ILE A 4 -25.50 -51.85 -18.57
C ILE A 4 -24.48 -50.77 -18.98
N ILE A 5 -24.55 -50.32 -20.24
CA ILE A 5 -23.71 -49.23 -20.76
C ILE A 5 -24.04 -47.91 -20.06
N PHE A 6 -25.32 -47.62 -19.81
CA PHE A 6 -25.73 -46.41 -19.10
C PHE A 6 -25.27 -46.39 -17.64
N MET A 7 -25.35 -47.53 -16.94
CA MET A 7 -24.81 -47.66 -15.58
C MET A 7 -23.28 -47.53 -15.55
N LEU A 8 -22.57 -48.10 -16.53
CA LEU A 8 -21.12 -47.95 -16.66
C LEU A 8 -20.73 -46.48 -16.87
N LEU A 9 -21.46 -45.73 -17.69
CA LEU A 9 -21.20 -44.31 -17.94
C LEU A 9 -21.43 -43.44 -16.69
N LEU A 10 -22.46 -43.73 -15.89
CA LEU A 10 -22.71 -43.05 -14.61
C LEU A 10 -21.66 -43.38 -13.55
N PHE A 11 -21.14 -44.61 -13.53
CA PHE A 11 -20.03 -44.99 -12.67
C PHE A 11 -18.72 -44.31 -13.09
N ILE A 12 -18.44 -44.21 -14.39
CA ILE A 12 -17.25 -43.51 -14.91
C ILE A 12 -17.28 -42.02 -14.56
N SER A 13 -18.43 -41.33 -14.70
CA SER A 13 -18.56 -39.91 -14.33
C SER A 13 -18.45 -39.66 -12.82
N SER A 14 -18.92 -40.59 -11.98
CA SER A 14 -18.72 -40.52 -10.52
C SER A 14 -17.26 -40.72 -10.10
N MET A 15 -16.51 -41.56 -10.83
CA MET A 15 -15.08 -41.77 -10.61
C MET A 15 -14.25 -40.59 -11.13
N GLU A 16 -14.66 -39.91 -12.21
CA GLU A 16 -14.06 -38.64 -12.66
C GLU A 16 -14.24 -37.51 -11.63
N MET A 17 -15.39 -37.42 -10.96
CA MET A 17 -15.62 -36.47 -9.86
C MET A 17 -14.77 -36.77 -8.61
N LEU A 18 -14.48 -38.04 -8.33
CA LEU A 18 -13.61 -38.46 -7.22
C LEU A 18 -12.11 -38.29 -7.54
N THR A 19 -11.70 -38.42 -8.81
CA THR A 19 -10.30 -38.17 -9.22
C THR A 19 -9.99 -36.69 -9.33
N GLN A 20 -10.97 -35.83 -9.66
CA GLN A 20 -10.82 -34.37 -9.58
C GLN A 20 -10.51 -33.89 -8.16
N ASN A 21 -11.05 -34.57 -7.14
CA ASN A 21 -10.75 -34.31 -5.73
C ASN A 21 -9.42 -34.93 -5.24
N ARG A 22 -8.78 -35.81 -6.03
CA ARG A 22 -7.48 -36.42 -5.69
C ARG A 22 -6.29 -35.84 -6.47
N TRP A 23 -6.55 -35.05 -7.52
CA TRP A 23 -5.52 -34.39 -8.34
C TRP A 23 -5.29 -32.90 -8.00
N LYS A 24 -5.93 -32.36 -6.96
CA LYS A 24 -5.56 -31.05 -6.37
C LYS A 24 -4.50 -31.15 -5.25
N LYS A 25 -3.62 -32.16 -5.29
CA LYS A 25 -2.46 -32.29 -4.38
C LYS A 25 -1.12 -31.93 -5.04
N GLN A 26 -1.18 -31.13 -6.10
CA GLN A 26 0.00 -30.48 -6.68
C GLN A 26 -0.36 -29.06 -7.14
N ALA A 27 -0.91 -28.25 -6.22
CA ALA A 27 -0.89 -26.80 -6.34
C ALA A 27 0.33 -26.29 -5.58
N SER A 28 1.03 -25.36 -6.20
CA SER A 28 2.40 -24.96 -5.91
C SER A 28 2.73 -24.72 -4.44
N ALA A 29 3.97 -25.05 -4.08
CA ALA A 29 4.66 -24.56 -2.90
C ALA A 29 4.84 -23.02 -2.87
N SER A 30 4.12 -22.25 -3.70
CA SER A 30 4.16 -20.78 -3.77
C SER A 30 2.92 -20.09 -3.18
N LEU A 31 1.92 -20.84 -2.67
CA LEU A 31 0.67 -20.25 -2.14
C LEU A 31 0.63 -20.11 -0.60
N LEU A 32 1.50 -20.82 0.13
CA LEU A 32 1.52 -20.79 1.61
C LEU A 32 2.23 -19.55 2.18
N GLU A 33 2.97 -18.78 1.37
CA GLU A 33 3.63 -17.55 1.81
C GLU A 33 2.68 -16.33 1.88
N ASN A 34 1.51 -16.38 1.23
CA ASN A 34 0.67 -15.20 0.98
C ASN A 34 -0.23 -14.76 2.15
N CYS A 35 -0.34 -15.57 3.22
CA CYS A 35 -1.18 -15.25 4.39
C CYS A 35 -0.41 -15.25 5.71
N THR A 36 0.88 -14.93 5.65
CA THR A 36 1.69 -14.71 6.85
C THR A 36 1.17 -13.50 7.63
N GLY A 37 0.99 -13.65 8.95
CA GLY A 37 0.51 -12.57 9.81
C GLY A 37 -0.99 -12.25 9.68
N CYS A 38 -1.74 -13.12 9.01
CA CYS A 38 -3.18 -12.98 8.79
C CYS A 38 -4.00 -13.83 9.77
N VAL A 39 -5.06 -13.25 10.35
CA VAL A 39 -6.04 -13.96 11.19
C VAL A 39 -7.10 -14.66 10.33
N LEU A 40 -7.58 -13.98 9.28
CA LEU A 40 -8.61 -14.49 8.39
C LEU A 40 -8.17 -14.35 6.93
N CYS A 41 -7.94 -15.48 6.26
CA CYS A 41 -7.43 -15.55 4.89
C CYS A 41 -8.44 -16.24 3.96
N SER A 42 -8.52 -15.76 2.72
CA SER A 42 -9.33 -16.31 1.63
C SER A 42 -8.43 -16.55 0.41
N GLU A 43 -8.71 -17.60 -0.36
CA GLU A 43 -7.93 -17.96 -1.56
C GLU A 43 -7.97 -16.85 -2.63
N ASP A 44 -9.12 -16.20 -2.80
CA ASP A 44 -9.33 -15.20 -3.85
C ASP A 44 -8.96 -13.77 -3.40
N ASN A 45 -9.23 -13.45 -2.14
CA ASN A 45 -9.08 -12.09 -1.61
C ASN A 45 -7.80 -11.91 -0.78
N GLY A 46 -7.01 -12.96 -0.58
CA GLY A 46 -5.87 -12.95 0.34
C GLY A 46 -6.31 -12.69 1.78
N CYS A 47 -5.54 -11.88 2.50
CA CYS A 47 -5.85 -11.57 3.89
C CYS A 47 -7.00 -10.57 4.04
N ILE A 48 -7.99 -10.93 4.87
CA ILE A 48 -9.14 -10.08 5.23
C ILE A 48 -8.86 -9.33 6.54
N THR A 49 -8.19 -9.97 7.50
CA THR A 49 -7.91 -9.37 8.81
C THR A 49 -6.51 -9.74 9.28
N CYS A 50 -5.69 -8.73 9.58
CA CYS A 50 -4.33 -8.89 10.08
C CYS A 50 -4.27 -8.96 11.60
N HIS A 51 -3.18 -9.50 12.15
CA HIS A 51 -2.89 -9.32 13.58
C HIS A 51 -2.74 -7.84 13.94
N HIS A 52 -3.09 -7.48 15.19
CA HIS A 52 -3.17 -6.11 15.70
C HIS A 52 -1.90 -5.23 15.53
N ARG A 53 -0.72 -5.82 15.29
CA ARG A 53 0.54 -5.08 15.08
C ARG A 53 0.85 -4.80 13.62
N LEU A 54 0.13 -5.41 12.69
CA LEU A 54 0.35 -5.32 11.26
C LEU A 54 -0.68 -4.39 10.62
N PHE A 55 -0.37 -3.91 9.42
CA PHE A 55 -1.25 -3.11 8.59
C PHE A 55 -1.75 -3.95 7.42
N LEU A 56 -3.05 -3.89 7.16
CA LEU A 56 -3.66 -4.44 5.96
C LEU A 56 -3.33 -3.54 4.75
N LEU A 57 -2.62 -4.10 3.78
CA LEU A 57 -2.35 -3.52 2.47
C LEU A 57 -3.24 -4.22 1.44
N ILE A 58 -3.98 -3.44 0.66
CA ILE A 58 -4.67 -3.97 -0.53
C ILE A 58 -3.74 -3.82 -1.72
N TRP A 59 -3.27 -4.95 -2.26
CA TRP A 59 -2.43 -4.99 -3.45
C TRP A 59 -3.28 -5.24 -4.69
N ARG A 60 -2.90 -4.63 -5.82
CA ARG A 60 -3.64 -4.70 -7.08
C ARG A 60 -2.74 -5.19 -8.21
N ASP A 61 -3.20 -6.21 -8.92
CA ASP A 61 -2.60 -6.71 -10.15
C ASP A 61 -3.65 -6.95 -11.21
N GLY A 62 -3.60 -6.11 -12.24
CA GLY A 62 -4.66 -5.95 -13.21
C GLY A 62 -6.02 -5.63 -12.55
N ILE A 63 -6.92 -6.60 -12.65
CA ILE A 63 -8.28 -6.54 -12.08
C ILE A 63 -8.38 -7.18 -10.70
N ARG A 64 -7.38 -7.97 -10.28
CA ARG A 64 -7.39 -8.68 -9.00
C ARG A 64 -6.96 -7.73 -7.89
N GLN A 65 -7.61 -7.87 -6.74
CA GLN A 65 -7.21 -7.20 -5.51
C GLN A 65 -7.16 -8.25 -4.41
N TYR A 66 -6.07 -8.25 -3.65
CA TYR A 66 -5.94 -9.12 -2.49
C TYR A 66 -5.27 -8.39 -1.35
N GLY A 67 -5.62 -8.77 -0.13
CA GLY A 67 -5.06 -8.21 1.08
C GLY A 67 -3.76 -8.92 1.49
N MET A 68 -2.83 -8.15 2.03
CA MET A 68 -1.57 -8.62 2.60
C MET A 68 -1.33 -7.90 3.94
N CYS A 69 -0.69 -8.57 4.88
CA CYS A 69 -0.30 -7.97 6.16
C CYS A 69 1.16 -7.56 6.15
N VAL A 70 1.44 -6.29 6.44
CA VAL A 70 2.80 -5.75 6.47
C VAL A 70 3.10 -5.06 7.80
N HIS A 71 4.36 -5.09 8.23
CA HIS A 71 4.81 -4.34 9.41
C HIS A 71 4.86 -2.84 9.17
N THR A 72 5.27 -2.44 7.97
CA THR A 72 5.42 -1.05 7.55
C THR A 72 4.79 -0.88 6.17
N CYS A 73 4.00 0.19 5.99
CA CYS A 73 3.40 0.48 4.70
C CYS A 73 4.47 0.84 3.65
N PRO A 74 4.32 0.39 2.40
CA PRO A 74 5.30 0.65 1.34
C PRO A 74 5.31 2.13 0.93
N PRO A 75 6.35 2.59 0.19
CA PRO A 75 6.41 3.94 -0.36
C PRO A 75 5.14 4.33 -1.12
N GLY A 76 4.71 5.57 -0.97
CA GLY A 76 3.43 6.07 -1.50
C GLY A 76 2.20 5.69 -0.65
N TYR A 77 2.39 5.01 0.49
CA TYR A 77 1.33 4.72 1.46
C TYR A 77 1.76 5.17 2.87
N PHE A 78 0.77 5.47 3.71
CA PHE A 78 0.95 5.74 5.13
C PHE A 78 0.05 4.84 5.96
N GLY A 79 0.51 4.46 7.15
CA GLY A 79 -0.22 3.60 8.07
C GLY A 79 -1.29 4.39 8.83
N VAL A 80 -2.52 3.90 8.82
CA VAL A 80 -3.63 4.42 9.63
C VAL A 80 -4.00 3.37 10.65
N ARG A 81 -3.94 3.72 11.93
CA ARG A 81 -4.45 2.88 13.01
C ARG A 81 -5.92 3.19 13.23
N GLY A 82 -6.78 2.25 12.83
CA GLY A 82 -8.21 2.32 13.06
C GLY A 82 -8.60 1.60 14.35
N LEU A 83 -9.86 1.76 14.79
CA LEU A 83 -10.41 1.02 15.92
C LEU A 83 -10.42 -0.50 15.67
N GLU A 84 -10.83 -0.90 14.46
CA GLU A 84 -10.98 -2.31 14.09
C GLU A 84 -9.78 -2.86 13.32
N VAL A 85 -9.26 -2.08 12.36
CA VAL A 85 -8.23 -2.54 11.43
C VAL A 85 -7.21 -1.43 11.15
N ASN A 86 -5.95 -1.75 11.37
CA ASN A 86 -4.82 -0.96 10.88
C ASN A 86 -4.66 -1.19 9.38
N ARG A 87 -4.56 -0.12 8.59
CA ARG A 87 -4.50 -0.23 7.12
C ARG A 87 -3.47 0.71 6.51
N CYS A 88 -2.93 0.31 5.37
CA CYS A 88 -2.12 1.19 4.53
C CYS A 88 -3.04 2.01 3.62
N THR A 89 -2.93 3.34 3.71
CA THR A 89 -3.70 4.27 2.88
C THR A 89 -2.75 4.97 1.91
N LYS A 90 -3.14 5.08 0.64
CA LYS A 90 -2.32 5.74 -0.38
C LYS A 90 -2.20 7.25 -0.08
N CYS A 91 -1.01 7.80 -0.27
CA CYS A 91 -0.79 9.26 -0.23
C CYS A 91 -1.66 9.95 -1.29
N ARG A 92 -2.19 11.15 -1.00
CA ARG A 92 -3.01 11.88 -1.98
C ARG A 92 -2.18 12.39 -3.16
N SER A 93 -1.01 12.97 -2.88
CA SER A 93 -0.20 13.63 -3.90
C SER A 93 0.62 12.60 -4.71
N PRO A 94 0.55 12.63 -6.06
CA PRO A 94 1.38 11.77 -6.91
C PRO A 94 2.85 12.20 -6.95
N SER A 95 3.19 13.43 -6.55
CA SER A 95 4.56 13.93 -6.44
C SER A 95 5.22 13.60 -5.09
N CYS A 96 4.48 12.95 -4.19
CA CYS A 96 4.98 12.53 -2.88
C CYS A 96 5.56 11.11 -2.93
N GLU A 97 6.73 10.90 -2.34
CA GLU A 97 7.37 9.59 -2.17
C GLU A 97 6.92 8.93 -0.86
N SER A 98 6.93 9.69 0.24
CA SER A 98 6.42 9.24 1.54
C SER A 98 5.62 10.35 2.22
N CYS A 99 4.47 9.98 2.78
CA CYS A 99 3.57 10.91 3.47
C CYS A 99 3.34 10.48 4.91
N PHE A 100 3.17 11.45 5.80
CA PHE A 100 2.79 11.23 7.19
C PHE A 100 1.28 11.00 7.31
N SER A 101 0.52 11.80 6.57
CA SER A 101 -0.94 11.74 6.50
C SER A 101 -1.39 11.83 5.04
N ARG A 102 -2.70 11.81 4.81
CA ARG A 102 -3.26 11.94 3.46
C ARG A 102 -2.76 13.20 2.74
N ASP A 103 -2.61 14.30 3.48
CA ASP A 103 -2.38 15.64 2.95
C ASP A 103 -1.00 16.21 3.32
N PHE A 104 -0.21 15.49 4.13
CA PHE A 104 1.11 15.91 4.56
C PHE A 104 2.19 14.96 4.05
N CYS A 105 2.95 15.43 3.06
CA CYS A 105 4.12 14.75 2.53
C CYS A 105 5.35 14.99 3.41
N MET A 106 6.13 13.95 3.67
CA MET A 106 7.42 14.06 4.37
C MET A 106 8.59 14.05 3.40
N LYS A 107 8.44 13.40 2.23
CA LYS A 107 9.48 13.32 1.21
C LYS A 107 8.89 13.39 -0.18
N CYS A 108 9.34 14.34 -0.96
CA CYS A 108 8.94 14.49 -2.36
C CYS A 108 9.76 13.59 -3.28
N LYS A 109 9.16 13.21 -4.41
CA LYS A 109 9.87 12.52 -5.50
C LYS A 109 10.92 13.45 -6.12
N ASP A 110 11.85 12.87 -6.87
CA ASP A 110 12.87 13.63 -7.58
C ASP A 110 12.28 14.73 -8.47
N LYS A 111 12.99 15.85 -8.55
CA LYS A 111 12.59 17.07 -9.29
C LYS A 111 11.37 17.80 -8.69
N PHE A 112 11.08 17.58 -7.41
CA PHE A 112 10.14 18.36 -6.62
C PHE A 112 10.81 18.82 -5.32
N TYR A 113 10.35 19.96 -4.82
CA TYR A 113 10.78 20.55 -3.56
C TYR A 113 9.68 20.45 -2.52
N LEU A 114 10.04 20.10 -1.29
CA LEU A 114 9.12 20.03 -0.17
C LEU A 114 8.90 21.43 0.42
N TYR A 115 7.64 21.82 0.58
CA TYR A 115 7.26 23.04 1.28
C TYR A 115 5.95 22.83 2.05
N LYS A 116 5.99 23.05 3.38
CA LYS A 116 4.81 22.95 4.27
C LYS A 116 3.98 21.66 4.06
N GLY A 117 4.67 20.53 3.88
CA GLY A 117 4.04 19.21 3.67
C GLY A 117 3.53 18.96 2.24
N GLN A 118 3.84 19.82 1.27
CA GLN A 118 3.44 19.68 -0.13
C GLN A 118 4.66 19.68 -1.05
N CYS A 119 4.50 19.11 -2.25
CA CYS A 119 5.59 18.93 -3.20
C CYS A 119 5.35 19.76 -4.46
N PHE A 120 6.25 20.71 -4.72
CA PHE A 120 6.16 21.64 -5.85
C PHE A 120 7.31 21.46 -6.83
N ARG A 121 7.09 21.77 -8.12
CA ARG A 121 8.18 21.75 -9.12
C ARG A 121 9.19 22.88 -8.92
N GLN A 122 8.71 24.02 -8.43
CA GLN A 122 9.46 25.23 -8.15
C GLN A 122 8.99 25.78 -6.81
N CYS A 123 9.89 26.43 -6.08
CA CYS A 123 9.55 26.99 -4.78
C CYS A 123 8.57 28.18 -4.93
N PRO A 124 7.57 28.30 -4.03
CA PRO A 124 6.63 29.41 -4.06
C PRO A 124 7.34 30.76 -3.80
N PRO A 125 6.70 31.90 -4.16
CA PRO A 125 7.25 33.23 -3.90
C PRO A 125 7.61 33.43 -2.42
N GLY A 126 8.72 34.14 -2.15
CA GLY A 126 9.26 34.34 -0.79
C GLY A 126 10.06 33.16 -0.24
N THR A 127 10.30 32.13 -1.06
CA THR A 127 11.11 30.98 -0.67
C THR A 127 12.15 30.63 -1.73
N ALA A 128 13.27 30.06 -1.31
CA ALA A 128 14.34 29.59 -2.17
C ALA A 128 14.58 28.09 -1.98
N ALA A 129 14.96 27.41 -3.07
CA ALA A 129 15.32 26.01 -3.04
C ALA A 129 16.69 25.83 -2.37
N GLN A 130 16.74 25.01 -1.33
CA GLN A 130 18.00 24.61 -0.70
C GLN A 130 18.66 23.48 -1.50
N PRO A 131 19.92 23.64 -1.97
CA PRO A 131 20.59 22.66 -2.82
C PRO A 131 20.74 21.27 -2.16
N ASP A 132 20.98 21.26 -0.84
CA ASP A 132 21.34 20.04 -0.12
C ASP A 132 20.12 19.22 0.31
N THR A 133 19.02 19.88 0.69
CA THR A 133 17.84 19.23 1.28
C THR A 133 16.69 19.03 0.30
N ARG A 134 16.69 19.74 -0.84
CA ARG A 134 15.55 19.81 -1.78
C ARG A 134 14.26 20.26 -1.09
N GLU A 135 14.40 21.22 -0.18
CA GLU A 135 13.29 21.88 0.51
C GLU A 135 13.24 23.35 0.12
N CYS A 136 12.05 23.93 0.17
CA CYS A 136 11.88 25.37 0.03
C CYS A 136 11.97 26.00 1.41
N GLN A 137 12.94 26.90 1.58
CA GLN A 137 13.09 27.67 2.81
C GLN A 137 12.71 29.12 2.59
N GLU A 138 12.09 29.73 3.59
CA GLU A 138 11.80 31.17 3.57
C GLU A 138 13.12 31.95 3.52
N THR A 139 13.23 32.90 2.58
CA THR A 139 14.40 33.76 2.45
C THR A 139 14.28 34.90 3.44
N CYS A 140 14.82 34.72 4.64
CA CYS A 140 14.81 35.71 5.71
C CYS A 140 16.21 36.30 5.90
N GLU A 141 16.32 37.62 5.87
CA GLU A 141 17.55 38.29 6.24
C GLU A 141 17.68 38.38 7.76
N PRO A 142 18.86 38.10 8.35
CA PRO A 142 19.08 38.31 9.77
C PRO A 142 18.95 39.80 10.13
N GLY A 143 17.96 40.11 10.96
CA GLY A 143 17.82 41.45 11.54
C GLY A 143 18.83 41.71 12.65
N PRO A 144 19.00 42.98 13.07
CA PRO A 144 19.72 43.30 14.30
C PRO A 144 19.04 42.67 15.53
N TRP A 145 19.83 42.44 16.59
CA TRP A 145 19.34 41.89 17.85
C TRP A 145 18.13 42.68 18.37
N SER A 146 16.98 42.02 18.42
CA SER A 146 15.68 42.59 18.78
C SER A 146 14.76 41.50 19.34
N GLU A 147 13.55 41.88 19.75
CA GLU A 147 12.50 40.89 20.06
C GLU A 147 12.09 40.10 18.81
N TRP A 148 11.51 38.91 19.01
CA TRP A 148 11.05 38.06 17.91
C TRP A 148 10.03 38.78 17.03
N SER A 149 10.35 38.92 15.75
CA SER A 149 9.48 39.50 14.72
C SER A 149 9.18 38.50 13.61
N ALA A 150 8.14 38.78 12.81
CA ALA A 150 7.91 38.06 11.58
C ALA A 150 9.08 38.26 10.60
N CYS A 151 9.30 37.28 9.73
CA CYS A 151 10.29 37.39 8.66
C CYS A 151 9.91 38.50 7.67
N THR A 152 10.85 39.40 7.41
CA THR A 152 10.71 40.47 6.40
C THR A 152 11.43 40.03 5.13
N HIS A 153 10.70 40.07 4.01
CA HIS A 153 11.26 39.91 2.66
C HIS A 153 11.32 41.32 2.05
N GLU A 154 12.49 41.98 2.09
CA GLU A 154 12.71 43.22 1.30
C GLU A 154 13.01 42.90 -0.16
#